data_AF-A0A844HQ39-F1
#
_entry.id   AF-A0A844HQ39-F1
#
_cell.length_a   1.000
_cell.length_b   1.000
_cell.length_c   1.000
_cell.angle_alpha   90.00
_cell.angle_beta   90.00
_cell.angle_gamma   90.00
#
_symmetry.space_group_name_H-M   'P 1'
#
loop_
_entity.id
_entity.type
_entity.pdbx_description
1 polymer ?
#
loop_
_entity_poly.entity_id
_entity_poly.type
_entity_poly.pdbx_seq_one_letter_code
_entity_poly.pdbx_strand_id
1 'polypeptide(L)'
;MVKTYTEQSDTNIALVNCFKEIEEGLNRLVDLSRKTDLDQRCVSIASTHFMEGFCALNRAIFKPQRLTEVIELDDAFDRAGRLMRERQKELTVEGTIKALGLPRGLSSADMDRANFRSVV
;
A
#
# COMPACT_ATOMS: atom_id res chain seq x y z
N MET A 1 -15.89 -4.36 -5.86
CA MET A 1 -15.09 -3.52 -6.78
C MET A 1 -15.46 -2.07 -6.52
N VAL A 2 -14.50 -1.19 -6.19
CA VAL A 2 -14.79 0.25 -6.03
C VAL A 2 -15.00 0.83 -7.43
N LYS A 3 -16.18 1.38 -7.70
CA LYS A 3 -16.71 1.78 -9.03
C LYS A 3 -15.94 2.91 -9.76
N THR A 4 -14.72 3.25 -9.36
CA THR A 4 -13.97 4.41 -9.87
C THR A 4 -12.77 4.07 -10.75
N TYR A 5 -12.33 2.80 -10.78
CA TYR A 5 -11.27 2.38 -11.69
C TYR A 5 -11.89 1.79 -12.96
N THR A 6 -11.68 2.50 -14.07
CA THR A 6 -12.04 2.04 -15.41
C THR A 6 -11.22 0.80 -15.75
N GLU A 7 -11.84 -0.18 -16.41
CA GLU A 7 -11.12 -1.31 -17.00
C GLU A 7 -9.98 -0.78 -17.88
N GLN A 8 -8.78 -1.31 -17.67
CA GLN A 8 -7.58 -0.89 -18.38
C GLN A 8 -7.20 -1.93 -19.42
N SER A 9 -6.62 -1.48 -20.52
CA SER A 9 -5.99 -2.38 -21.48
C SER A 9 -4.77 -3.08 -20.85
N ASP A 10 -4.47 -4.27 -21.33
CA ASP A 10 -3.29 -5.03 -20.91
C ASP A 10 -1.99 -4.23 -21.11
N THR A 11 -1.92 -3.43 -22.16
CA THR A 11 -0.79 -2.52 -22.42
C THR A 11 -0.61 -1.47 -21.32
N ASN A 12 -1.70 -0.86 -20.84
CA ASN A 12 -1.63 0.12 -19.76
C ASN A 12 -1.21 -0.54 -18.43
N ILE A 13 -1.71 -1.74 -18.17
CA ILE A 13 -1.34 -2.53 -16.99
C ILE A 13 0.16 -2.88 -17.05
N ALA A 14 0.65 -3.35 -18.19
CA ALA A 14 2.06 -3.65 -18.40
C ALA A 14 2.94 -2.42 -18.18
N LEU A 15 2.54 -1.26 -18.72
CA LEU A 15 3.29 -0.02 -18.55
C LEU A 15 3.38 0.42 -17.08
N VAL A 16 2.28 0.35 -16.33
CA VAL A 16 2.25 0.65 -14.89
C VAL A 16 3.14 -0.32 -14.10
N ASN A 17 3.17 -1.60 -14.49
CA ASN A 17 4.06 -2.56 -13.84
C ASN A 17 5.53 -2.21 -14.09
N CYS A 18 5.91 -1.80 -15.31
CA CYS A 18 7.26 -1.28 -15.57
C CYS A 18 7.58 -0.06 -14.70
N PHE A 19 6.63 0.86 -14.50
CA PHE A 19 6.84 2.00 -13.61
C PHE A 19 7.07 1.58 -12.16
N LYS A 20 6.34 0.58 -11.66
CA LYS A 20 6.56 0.03 -10.31
C LYS A 20 7.93 -0.59 -10.13
N GLU A 21 8.45 -1.27 -11.14
CA GLU A 21 9.80 -1.84 -11.10
C GLU A 21 10.87 -0.74 -10.97
N ILE A 22 10.71 0.36 -11.72
CA ILE A 22 11.61 1.52 -11.64
C ILE A 22 11.46 2.23 -10.28
N GLU A 23 10.22 2.42 -9.81
CA GLU A 23 9.91 3.01 -8.50
C GLU A 23 10.60 2.25 -7.36
N GLU A 24 10.49 0.92 -7.35
CA GLU A 24 11.15 0.06 -6.36
C GLU A 24 12.68 0.21 -6.41
N GLY A 25 13.26 0.29 -7.62
CA GLY A 25 14.70 0.53 -7.79
C GLY A 25 15.15 1.87 -7.17
N LEU A 26 14.39 2.94 -7.42
CA LEU A 26 14.67 4.27 -6.86
C LEU A 26 14.46 4.32 -5.34
N ASN A 27 13.42 3.65 -4.82
CA ASN A 27 13.19 3.55 -3.38
C ASN A 27 14.33 2.82 -2.67
N ARG A 28 14.84 1.73 -3.24
CA ARG A 28 16.04 1.04 -2.70
C ARG A 28 17.28 1.93 -2.71
N LEU A 29 17.46 2.75 -3.75
CA LEU A 29 18.55 3.72 -3.80
C LEU A 29 18.43 4.78 -2.71
N VAL A 30 17.21 5.28 -2.46
CA VAL A 30 16.91 6.18 -1.34
C VAL A 30 17.23 5.50 0.00
N ASP A 31 16.82 4.25 0.20
CA ASP A 31 17.08 3.50 1.43
C ASP A 31 18.57 3.28 1.69
N LEU A 32 19.36 3.04 0.63
CA LEU A 32 20.82 2.99 0.73
C LEU A 32 21.38 4.37 1.09
N SER A 33 20.89 5.43 0.45
CA SER A 33 21.34 6.81 0.70
C SER A 33 21.06 7.27 2.14
N ARG A 34 19.99 6.75 2.78
CA ARG A 34 19.68 7.00 4.20
C ARG A 34 20.73 6.41 5.16
N LYS A 35 21.57 5.48 4.69
CA LYS A 35 22.65 4.85 5.48
C LYS A 35 24.01 5.53 5.27
N THR A 36 24.05 6.63 4.54
CA THR A 36 25.27 7.39 4.21
C THR A 36 25.30 8.73 4.94
N ASP A 37 26.38 9.49 4.76
CA ASP A 37 26.59 10.84 5.30
C ASP A 37 26.05 11.98 4.40
N LEU A 38 25.27 11.64 3.36
CA LEU A 38 24.61 12.62 2.48
C LEU A 38 23.61 13.52 3.24
N ASP A 39 23.28 14.70 2.68
CA ASP A 39 22.27 15.59 3.25
C ASP A 39 20.89 14.92 3.23
N GLN A 40 20.47 14.45 4.42
CA GLN A 40 19.24 13.69 4.60
C GLN A 40 17.96 14.49 4.32
N ARG A 41 18.03 15.83 4.35
CA ARG A 41 16.91 16.68 3.94
C ARG A 41 16.67 16.54 2.44
N CYS A 42 17.74 16.60 1.65
CA CYS A 42 17.67 16.41 0.19
C CYS A 42 17.25 14.98 -0.18
N VAL A 43 17.75 13.96 0.53
CA VAL A 43 17.30 12.56 0.35
C VAL A 43 15.80 12.42 0.59
N SER A 44 15.28 13.06 1.64
CA SER A 44 13.85 13.02 1.96
C SER A 44 13.01 13.76 0.92
N ILE A 45 13.47 14.92 0.43
CA ILE A 45 12.82 15.66 -0.66
C ILE A 45 12.76 14.80 -1.94
N ALA A 46 13.88 14.16 -2.31
CA ALA A 46 13.93 13.29 -3.48
C ALA A 46 12.94 12.13 -3.38
N SER A 47 12.88 11.46 -2.21
CA SER A 47 11.93 10.38 -1.92
C SER A 47 10.47 10.82 -2.12
N THR A 48 10.10 11.99 -1.60
CA THR A 48 8.75 12.55 -1.80
C THR A 48 8.46 12.81 -3.27
N HIS A 49 9.37 13.47 -4.00
CA HIS A 49 9.13 13.81 -5.40
C HIS A 49 9.09 12.59 -6.33
N PHE A 50 9.85 11.53 -6.04
CA PHE A 50 9.71 10.27 -6.77
C PHE A 50 8.31 9.69 -6.60
N MET A 51 7.83 9.59 -5.36
CA MET A 51 6.50 9.06 -5.06
C MET A 51 5.39 9.92 -5.71
N GLU A 52 5.49 11.25 -5.63
CA GLU A 52 4.55 12.16 -6.29
C GLU A 52 4.57 11.98 -7.82
N GLY A 53 5.76 11.87 -8.42
CA GLY A 53 5.95 11.65 -9.84
C GLY A 53 5.32 10.35 -10.32
N PHE A 54 5.57 9.23 -9.64
CA PHE A 54 4.96 7.94 -9.98
C PHE A 54 3.44 7.93 -9.77
N CYS A 55 2.95 8.56 -8.70
CA CYS A 55 1.52 8.73 -8.50
C CYS A 55 0.88 9.53 -9.64
N ALA A 56 1.51 10.62 -10.09
CA ALA A 56 1.03 11.41 -11.23
C ALA A 56 1.05 10.62 -12.55
N LEU A 57 2.13 9.89 -12.84
CA LEU A 57 2.26 9.03 -14.02
C LEU A 57 1.18 7.93 -14.05
N ASN A 58 1.03 7.20 -12.95
CA ASN A 58 0.01 6.16 -12.84
C ASN A 58 -1.39 6.75 -13.02
N ARG A 59 -1.68 7.92 -12.42
CA ARG A 59 -2.97 8.61 -12.62
C ARG A 59 -3.21 9.03 -14.07
N ALA A 60 -2.17 9.45 -14.79
CA ALA A 60 -2.27 9.80 -16.21
C ALA A 60 -2.66 8.59 -17.09
N ILE A 61 -2.22 7.39 -16.71
CA ILE A 61 -2.58 6.13 -17.38
C ILE A 61 -4.00 5.68 -16.99
N PHE A 62 -4.26 5.55 -15.68
CA PHE A 62 -5.54 5.01 -15.19
C PHE A 62 -6.73 5.95 -15.39
N LYS A 63 -6.49 7.26 -15.55
CA LYS A 63 -7.51 8.29 -15.80
C LYS A 63 -8.73 8.15 -14.88
N PRO A 64 -8.53 8.14 -13.54
CA PRO A 64 -9.61 7.87 -12.60
C PRO A 64 -10.72 8.92 -12.74
N GLN A 65 -11.97 8.46 -12.78
CA GLN A 65 -13.14 9.32 -12.93
C GLN A 65 -13.69 9.74 -11.55
N ARG A 66 -14.32 10.92 -11.51
CA ARG A 66 -15.08 11.34 -10.33
C ARG A 66 -16.35 10.50 -10.24
N LEU A 67 -16.81 10.23 -9.02
CA LEU A 67 -18.14 9.68 -8.79
C LEU A 67 -19.18 10.71 -9.26
N THR A 68 -20.12 10.26 -10.08
CA THR A 68 -21.19 11.08 -10.63
C THR A 68 -22.49 10.98 -9.83
N GLU A 69 -22.59 10.03 -8.92
CA GLU A 69 -23.73 9.88 -8.01
C GLU A 69 -23.68 10.94 -6.90
N VAL A 70 -24.84 11.48 -6.54
CA VAL A 70 -24.97 12.32 -5.35
C VAL A 70 -24.79 11.40 -4.15
N ILE A 71 -23.80 11.70 -3.32
CA ILE A 71 -23.53 10.97 -2.10
C ILE A 71 -23.88 11.93 -0.97
N GLU A 72 -24.88 11.56 -0.16
CA GLU A 72 -25.17 12.27 1.07
C GLU A 72 -23.95 12.20 1.98
N LEU A 73 -23.55 13.36 2.51
CA LEU A 73 -22.26 13.50 3.19
C LEU A 73 -22.20 12.59 4.43
N ASP A 74 -23.29 12.51 5.17
CA ASP A 74 -23.42 11.66 6.36
C ASP A 74 -23.27 10.18 6.01
N ASP A 75 -23.90 9.73 4.92
CA ASP A 75 -23.79 8.36 4.42
C ASP A 75 -22.36 8.01 3.97
N ALA A 76 -21.64 8.98 3.39
CA ALA A 76 -20.25 8.79 2.95
C ALA A 76 -19.32 8.52 4.15
N PHE A 77 -19.39 9.39 5.17
CA PHE A 77 -18.56 9.26 6.38
C PHE A 77 -18.92 8.01 7.18
N ASP A 78 -20.20 7.67 7.26
CA ASP A 78 -20.66 6.46 7.94
C ASP A 78 -20.19 5.18 7.24
N ARG A 79 -20.28 5.13 5.91
CA ARG A 79 -19.73 4.00 5.12
C ARG A 79 -18.23 3.89 5.31
N ALA A 80 -17.50 5.00 5.20
CA ALA A 80 -16.06 5.01 5.40
C ALA A 80 -15.68 4.55 6.83
N GLY A 81 -16.38 5.05 7.85
CA GLY A 81 -16.17 4.66 9.24
C GLY A 81 -16.45 3.18 9.51
N ARG A 82 -17.51 2.61 8.92
CA ARG A 82 -17.80 1.17 9.02
C ARG A 82 -16.70 0.33 8.38
N LEU A 83 -16.32 0.66 7.15
CA LEU A 83 -15.26 -0.06 6.42
C LEU A 83 -13.91 0.00 7.16
N MET A 84 -13.55 1.16 7.70
CA MET A 84 -12.32 1.31 8.48
C MET A 84 -12.35 0.46 9.76
N ARG A 85 -13.49 0.40 10.46
CA ARG A 85 -13.64 -0.45 11.66
C ARG A 85 -13.63 -1.94 11.33
N GLU A 86 -14.24 -2.35 10.22
CA GLU A 86 -14.21 -3.74 9.74
C GLU A 86 -12.78 -4.15 9.39
N ARG A 87 -12.06 -3.32 8.64
CA ARG A 87 -10.66 -3.56 8.27
C ARG A 87 -9.73 -3.57 9.48
N GLN A 88 -9.99 -2.74 10.49
CA GLN A 88 -9.25 -2.77 11.75
C GLN A 88 -9.42 -4.10 12.49
N LYS A 89 -10.62 -4.72 12.44
CA LYS A 89 -10.86 -6.05 13.04
C LYS A 89 -10.07 -7.14 12.31
N GLU A 90 -9.94 -7.05 10.99
CA GLU A 90 -9.15 -7.99 10.18
C GLU A 90 -7.64 -7.86 10.42
N LEU A 91 -7.16 -6.65 10.69
CA LEU A 91 -5.76 -6.34 11.05
C LEU A 91 -5.40 -6.70 12.50
N THR A 92 -6.36 -7.17 13.32
CA THR A 92 -6.04 -7.71 14.65
C THR A 92 -5.27 -9.02 14.53
N VAL A 93 -4.52 -9.37 15.57
CA VAL A 93 -3.81 -10.66 15.67
C VAL A 93 -4.76 -11.84 15.44
N GLU A 94 -5.97 -11.78 15.99
CA GLU A 94 -7.01 -12.80 15.79
C GLU A 94 -7.52 -12.86 14.34
N GLY A 95 -7.69 -11.69 13.69
CA GLY A 95 -8.04 -11.59 12.27
C GLY A 95 -6.96 -12.20 11.37
N THR A 96 -5.70 -11.96 11.70
CA THR A 96 -4.53 -12.49 10.98
C THR A 96 -4.38 -14.00 11.17
N ILE A 97 -4.53 -14.50 12.40
CA ILE A 97 -4.53 -15.95 12.71
C ILE A 97 -5.65 -16.66 11.94
N LYS A 98 -6.84 -16.07 11.90
CA LYS A 98 -7.99 -16.62 11.16
C LYS A 98 -7.77 -16.62 9.65
N ALA A 99 -7.23 -15.54 9.09
CA ALA A 99 -6.97 -15.41 7.64
C ALA A 99 -5.89 -16.38 7.13
N LEU A 100 -4.89 -16.66 7.96
CA LEU A 100 -3.80 -17.62 7.66
C LEU A 100 -4.16 -19.08 7.98
N GLY A 101 -5.38 -19.35 8.47
CA GLY A 101 -5.80 -20.71 8.85
C GLY A 101 -5.01 -21.29 10.03
N LEU A 102 -4.40 -20.44 10.85
CA LEU A 102 -3.55 -20.86 11.96
C LEU A 102 -4.42 -21.31 13.16
N PRO A 103 -3.97 -22.32 13.92
CA PRO A 103 -4.70 -22.80 15.09
C PRO A 103 -4.87 -21.68 16.12
N ARG A 104 -6.08 -21.53 16.64
CA ARG A 104 -6.38 -20.55 17.70
C ARG A 104 -5.53 -20.87 18.93
N GLY A 105 -4.71 -19.93 19.38
CA GLY A 105 -3.88 -20.06 20.58
C GLY A 105 -2.38 -19.81 20.41
N LEU A 106 -1.91 -19.46 19.20
CA LEU A 106 -0.54 -18.96 19.04
C LEU A 106 -0.39 -17.63 19.80
N SER A 107 0.40 -17.63 20.86
CA SER A 107 0.75 -16.42 21.58
C SER A 107 1.74 -15.59 20.75
N SER A 108 1.85 -14.28 21.05
CA SER A 108 2.91 -13.42 20.50
C SER A 108 4.30 -14.07 20.58
N ALA A 109 4.57 -14.80 21.67
CA ALA A 109 5.83 -15.48 21.91
C ALA A 109 6.07 -16.69 20.99
N ASP A 110 5.01 -17.34 20.51
CA ASP A 110 5.10 -18.47 19.57
C ASP A 110 5.40 -17.99 18.15
N MET A 111 4.90 -16.81 17.77
CA MET A 111 5.21 -16.16 16.50
C MET A 111 6.66 -15.63 16.44
N ASP A 112 7.16 -15.06 17.54
CA ASP A 112 8.55 -14.58 17.62
C ASP A 112 9.56 -15.73 17.52
N ARG A 113 9.22 -16.93 18.03
CA ARG A 113 10.05 -18.15 17.87
C ARG A 113 10.10 -18.66 16.44
N ALA A 114 9.06 -18.44 15.63
CA ALA A 114 9.03 -18.88 14.24
C ALA A 114 9.92 -18.01 13.33
N ASN A 115 10.02 -16.71 13.60
CA ASN A 115 10.85 -15.79 12.82
C ASN A 115 12.37 -15.95 13.05
N PHE A 116 12.80 -16.59 14.14
CA PHE A 116 14.23 -16.79 14.43
C PHE A 116 14.86 -18.00 13.71
N ARG A 117 14.08 -18.80 12.96
CA ARG A 117 14.60 -19.98 12.23
C ARG A 117 14.86 -19.75 10.74
N SER A 118 14.68 -18.54 10.21
CA SER A 118 14.99 -18.22 8.80
C SER A 118 16.18 -17.26 8.61
N VAL A 119 16.91 -16.93 9.68
CA VAL A 119 18.16 -16.16 9.61
C VAL A 119 19.25 -16.85 10.44
N VAL A 120 19.63 -18.06 10.03
CA VAL A 120 21.00 -18.63 10.15
C VAL A 120 21.21 -19.58 8.99
#